data_AF-A0A1S2ZXZ1-F1
#
_entry.id   AF-A0A1S2ZXZ1-F1
#
_cell.length_a   1.000
_cell.length_b   1.000
_cell.length_c   1.000
_cell.angle_alpha   90.00
_cell.angle_beta   90.00
_cell.angle_gamma   90.00
#
_symmetry.space_group_name_H-M   'P 1'
#
loop_
_entity.id
_entity.type
_entity.pdbx_description
1 polymer ?
#
loop_
_entity_poly.entity_id
_entity_poly.type
_entity_poly.pdbx_seq_one_letter_code
_entity_poly.pdbx_strand_id
1 'polypeptide(L)'
;MEKSSSEDSSIHRSPSLDSKDSDFAKPAGSGRSFGRGFTAGAFYGSAAPRGQARAQSSDKYHAPRGSKYVVFYLDLSFVFLLEFKKCNMARGCLCCLKYTMFLFNLLFWLCGCGLLGVGIWLSVSQGNFATFSPSFPSLSAANLVITVGTVVMVTGFLGCLGSVKENKCLLLSFFIVLLAILLAELILLILFFVYMDKVNENAKKDLKEGLLLYNTENNVGLKNAWNIIQAEMHCCGVTGHTDWYPVLGENTVPDRCCTENSQGCGRNATTQLWRTGCYEKVKMWFDDNKHVLGTVGMCILVMQILGMAFSMTLFQHIHRTGKKYDA
;
A
#
# COMPACT_ATOMS: atom_id res chain seq x y z
N MET A 1 -28.95 -39.07 -34.15
CA MET A 1 -28.00 -39.44 -35.22
C MET A 1 -28.14 -38.41 -36.33
N GLU A 2 -27.01 -37.79 -36.71
CA GLU A 2 -26.64 -37.02 -37.92
C GLU A 2 -27.70 -36.42 -38.86
N LYS A 3 -27.50 -35.35 -39.64
CA LYS A 3 -26.55 -34.21 -39.80
C LYS A 3 -26.96 -33.58 -41.16
N SER A 4 -26.71 -32.29 -41.38
CA SER A 4 -26.46 -31.56 -42.66
C SER A 4 -27.28 -30.26 -42.70
N SER A 5 -26.71 -29.06 -42.47
CA SER A 5 -25.77 -28.22 -43.26
C SER A 5 -26.31 -27.65 -44.57
N SER A 6 -26.21 -26.32 -44.71
CA SER A 6 -25.97 -25.43 -45.89
C SER A 6 -26.68 -24.08 -45.61
N GLU A 7 -26.00 -23.02 -45.16
CA GLU A 7 -25.35 -21.97 -45.98
C GLU A 7 -26.21 -21.39 -47.10
N ASP A 8 -26.59 -20.11 -46.98
CA ASP A 8 -26.51 -19.19 -48.12
C ASP A 8 -26.30 -17.74 -47.66
N SER A 9 -25.51 -17.02 -48.45
CA SER A 9 -24.94 -15.71 -48.23
C SER A 9 -25.52 -14.72 -49.24
N SER A 10 -25.68 -13.44 -48.86
CA SER A 10 -25.94 -12.38 -49.85
C SER A 10 -25.08 -11.15 -49.56
N ILE A 11 -24.52 -10.65 -50.66
CA ILE A 11 -23.36 -9.77 -50.82
C ILE A 11 -23.83 -8.35 -51.27
N HIS A 12 -22.92 -7.37 -51.13
CA HIS A 12 -22.84 -6.03 -51.76
C HIS A 12 -23.53 -4.87 -51.01
N ARG A 13 -22.95 -3.67 -50.87
CA ARG A 13 -22.11 -2.88 -51.79
C ARG A 13 -21.44 -1.71 -51.03
N SER A 14 -20.20 -1.34 -51.36
CA SER A 14 -19.66 0.04 -51.20
C SER A 14 -19.90 0.80 -52.52
N PRO A 15 -19.92 2.16 -52.58
CA PRO A 15 -18.66 2.90 -52.77
C PRO A 15 -18.60 4.36 -52.25
N SER A 16 -17.37 4.87 -52.25
CA SER A 16 -16.83 6.24 -52.21
C SER A 16 -17.71 7.46 -52.53
N LEU A 17 -17.40 8.59 -51.88
CA LEU A 17 -17.47 9.94 -52.46
C LEU A 17 -16.29 10.80 -52.01
N ASP A 18 -15.77 11.54 -52.98
CA ASP A 18 -14.52 12.29 -53.02
C ASP A 18 -14.82 13.81 -53.07
N SER A 19 -13.86 14.63 -52.64
CA SER A 19 -13.63 16.05 -52.99
C SER A 19 -14.69 17.14 -52.67
N LYS A 20 -14.26 18.24 -51.99
CA LYS A 20 -14.01 19.56 -52.63
C LYS A 20 -13.57 20.66 -51.62
N ASP A 21 -12.66 21.49 -52.12
CA ASP A 21 -11.96 22.66 -51.55
C ASP A 21 -12.85 23.82 -51.04
N SER A 22 -12.29 24.67 -50.16
CA SER A 22 -11.82 26.05 -50.47
C SER A 22 -11.94 27.07 -49.31
N ASP A 23 -10.78 27.67 -49.01
CA ASP A 23 -10.44 29.01 -48.49
C ASP A 23 -11.50 29.92 -47.82
N PHE A 24 -11.13 30.55 -46.68
CA PHE A 24 -10.83 32.00 -46.63
C PHE A 24 -10.29 32.51 -45.29
N ALA A 25 -9.25 33.35 -45.39
CA ALA A 25 -8.85 34.50 -44.57
C ALA A 25 -8.42 34.38 -43.09
N LYS A 26 -7.12 34.65 -42.86
CA LYS A 26 -6.64 35.59 -41.81
C LYS A 26 -6.72 37.02 -42.35
N PRO A 27 -6.90 38.04 -41.48
CA PRO A 27 -5.75 38.87 -41.16
C PRO A 27 -5.65 39.29 -39.69
N ALA A 28 -4.45 39.75 -39.34
CA ALA A 28 -4.05 40.31 -38.05
C ALA A 28 -4.66 41.70 -37.78
N GLY A 29 -4.79 42.06 -36.50
CA GLY A 29 -5.16 43.40 -36.05
C GLY A 29 -4.72 43.65 -34.61
N SER A 30 -3.69 44.49 -34.46
CA SER A 30 -3.13 45.03 -33.23
C SER A 30 -4.04 46.09 -32.60
N GLY A 31 -4.12 46.15 -31.26
CA GLY A 31 -4.78 47.25 -30.55
C GLY A 31 -4.87 47.09 -29.02
N ARG A 32 -3.91 47.72 -28.31
CA ARG A 32 -3.89 48.32 -26.94
C ARG A 32 -5.26 48.52 -26.25
N SER A 33 -5.43 48.70 -24.93
CA SER A 33 -4.66 48.68 -23.67
C SER A 33 -5.62 49.30 -22.64
N PHE A 34 -5.78 48.75 -21.43
CA PHE A 34 -6.11 49.47 -20.18
C PHE A 34 -6.08 48.44 -19.03
N GLY A 35 -5.41 48.60 -17.90
CA GLY A 35 -4.69 49.72 -17.30
C GLY A 35 -4.81 49.60 -15.77
N ARG A 36 -3.67 49.79 -15.08
CA ARG A 36 -3.43 49.90 -13.62
C ARG A 36 -3.31 48.58 -12.84
N GLY A 37 -2.24 48.29 -12.07
CA GLY A 37 -1.06 49.07 -11.68
C GLY A 37 -1.03 49.42 -10.18
N PHE A 38 -0.03 48.86 -9.50
CA PHE A 38 0.85 49.47 -8.48
C PHE A 38 0.43 49.66 -6.99
N THR A 39 1.10 48.87 -6.13
CA THR A 39 2.02 49.20 -5.00
C THR A 39 1.60 49.96 -3.72
N ALA A 40 2.35 49.57 -2.66
CA ALA A 40 2.67 50.24 -1.38
C ALA A 40 1.58 50.15 -0.30
N GLY A 41 1.81 49.82 0.97
CA GLY A 41 3.01 49.83 1.83
C GLY A 41 2.62 50.56 3.13
N ALA A 42 2.93 50.05 4.33
CA ALA A 42 2.91 50.79 5.63
C ALA A 42 3.25 49.86 6.82
N PHE A 43 4.35 50.09 7.55
CA PHE A 43 4.43 50.78 8.87
C PHE A 43 3.88 49.93 10.04
N TYR A 44 4.66 49.55 11.07
CA TYR A 44 5.37 50.41 12.02
C TYR A 44 6.59 49.73 12.65
N GLY A 45 7.64 50.51 12.89
CA GLY A 45 8.64 50.25 13.93
C GLY A 45 8.53 51.30 15.03
N SER A 46 8.90 50.95 16.27
CA SER A 46 9.29 51.92 17.31
C SER A 46 10.11 51.27 18.43
N ALA A 47 11.31 51.82 18.60
CA ALA A 47 12.07 52.12 19.82
C ALA A 47 12.28 51.08 20.94
N ALA A 48 13.57 50.80 21.20
CA ALA A 48 14.11 50.31 22.46
C ALA A 48 14.15 51.41 23.55
N PRO A 49 14.32 51.04 24.83
CA PRO A 49 15.63 51.28 25.45
C PRO A 49 16.17 50.15 26.35
N ARG A 50 17.47 50.28 26.66
CA ARG A 50 18.37 49.40 27.45
C ARG A 50 17.83 48.92 28.80
N GLY A 51 18.19 47.67 29.16
CA GLY A 51 18.34 47.27 30.57
C GLY A 51 18.37 45.76 30.82
N GLN A 52 19.54 45.28 31.26
CA GLN A 52 19.81 44.03 32.01
C GLN A 52 19.92 42.68 31.28
N ALA A 53 21.10 42.10 31.50
CA ALA A 53 21.56 40.80 31.08
C ALA A 53 20.79 39.66 31.77
N ARG A 54 20.41 38.65 30.99
CA ARG A 54 20.28 37.27 31.49
C ARG A 54 20.60 36.31 30.36
N ALA A 55 21.60 35.45 30.60
CA ALA A 55 21.99 34.38 29.71
C ALA A 55 20.78 33.47 29.44
N GLN A 56 20.47 33.24 28.16
CA GLN A 56 19.49 32.25 27.76
C GLN A 56 20.05 31.40 26.63
N SER A 57 20.27 30.14 26.98
CA SER A 57 20.67 29.04 26.10
C SER A 57 19.84 29.05 24.82
N SER A 58 20.50 29.05 23.67
CA SER A 58 19.86 28.79 22.38
C SER A 58 19.52 27.30 22.27
N ASP A 59 18.40 26.89 22.86
CA ASP A 59 17.74 25.66 22.46
C ASP A 59 17.04 25.90 21.11
N LYS A 60 17.72 25.49 20.03
CA LYS A 60 17.09 25.26 18.74
C LYS A 60 16.02 24.19 18.92
N TYR A 61 14.77 24.61 19.11
CA TYR A 61 13.60 23.76 18.87
C TYR A 61 13.58 23.40 17.37
N HIS A 62 14.20 22.29 17.02
CA HIS A 62 13.94 21.60 15.76
C HIS A 62 12.52 21.01 15.84
N ALA A 63 11.54 21.78 15.37
CA ALA A 63 10.21 21.24 15.11
C ALA A 63 10.33 20.00 14.20
N PRO A 64 9.67 18.87 14.53
CA PRO A 64 9.78 17.66 13.74
C PRO A 64 9.20 17.91 12.36
N ARG A 65 10.05 17.81 11.33
CA ARG A 65 9.66 17.94 9.91
C ARG A 65 8.50 17.01 9.53
N GLY A 66 8.25 15.93 10.26
CA GLY A 66 7.17 14.97 10.02
C GLY A 66 5.74 15.52 10.19
N SER A 67 5.53 16.55 11.02
CA SER A 67 4.17 17.09 11.23
C SER A 67 3.65 17.86 10.00
N LYS A 68 4.56 18.49 9.23
CA LYS A 68 4.18 19.25 8.04
C LYS A 68 3.71 18.33 6.89
N TYR A 69 4.34 17.18 6.68
CA TYR A 69 3.98 16.28 5.58
C TYR A 69 2.67 15.53 5.83
N VAL A 70 2.43 15.04 7.05
CA VAL A 70 1.16 14.37 7.40
C VAL A 70 -0.04 15.30 7.23
N VAL A 71 0.10 16.56 7.66
CA VAL A 71 -0.92 17.60 7.44
C VAL A 71 -1.11 17.88 5.95
N PHE A 72 -0.01 17.96 5.16
CA PHE A 72 -0.09 18.13 3.70
C PHE A 72 -0.80 16.99 2.96
N TYR A 73 -0.64 15.73 3.39
CA TYR A 73 -1.32 14.58 2.76
C TYR A 73 -2.81 14.50 3.12
N LEU A 74 -3.15 14.83 4.37
CA LEU A 74 -4.54 15.00 4.80
C LEU A 74 -5.22 16.10 3.99
N ASP A 75 -4.55 17.24 3.79
CA ASP A 75 -5.02 18.34 2.94
C ASP A 75 -5.18 17.92 1.48
N LEU A 76 -4.20 17.22 0.88
CA LEU A 76 -4.29 16.79 -0.52
C LEU A 76 -5.43 15.78 -0.75
N SER A 77 -5.67 14.89 0.22
CA SER A 77 -6.76 13.92 0.18
C SER A 77 -8.12 14.60 0.39
N PHE A 78 -8.20 15.61 1.26
CA PHE A 78 -9.39 16.44 1.46
C PHE A 78 -9.68 17.32 0.25
N VAL A 79 -8.65 17.85 -0.41
CA VAL A 79 -8.73 18.57 -1.68
C VAL A 79 -9.21 17.63 -2.80
N PHE A 80 -8.67 16.42 -2.91
CA PHE A 80 -9.19 15.44 -3.87
C PHE A 80 -10.66 15.07 -3.59
N LEU A 81 -11.03 14.84 -2.32
CA LEU A 81 -12.42 14.58 -1.92
C LEU A 81 -13.35 15.77 -2.19
N LEU A 82 -12.87 17.01 -1.98
CA LEU A 82 -13.60 18.24 -2.29
C LEU A 82 -13.74 18.47 -3.80
N GLU A 83 -12.70 18.20 -4.58
CA GLU A 83 -12.73 18.26 -6.05
C GLU A 83 -13.65 17.17 -6.63
N PHE A 84 -13.67 15.97 -6.05
CA PHE A 84 -14.65 14.93 -6.43
C PHE A 84 -16.09 15.31 -6.10
N LYS A 85 -16.32 15.99 -4.96
CA LYS A 85 -17.65 16.51 -4.61
C LYS A 85 -18.08 17.67 -5.53
N LYS A 86 -17.12 18.39 -6.11
CA LYS A 86 -17.32 19.44 -7.13
C LYS A 86 -17.60 18.89 -8.52
N CYS A 87 -17.22 17.65 -8.83
CA CYS A 87 -17.53 16.97 -10.10
C CYS A 87 -18.99 16.50 -10.21
N ASN A 88 -19.94 17.30 -9.73
CA ASN A 88 -21.34 17.13 -10.07
C ASN A 88 -21.62 17.89 -11.37
N MET A 89 -22.07 17.16 -12.40
CA MET A 89 -22.51 17.61 -13.73
C MET A 89 -21.45 17.80 -14.84
N ALA A 90 -21.07 16.68 -15.49
CA ALA A 90 -20.91 16.60 -16.95
C ALA A 90 -20.90 15.13 -17.40
N ARG A 91 -21.57 14.80 -18.52
CA ARG A 91 -21.63 13.42 -19.08
C ARG A 91 -20.24 12.82 -19.38
N GLY A 92 -19.25 13.67 -19.69
CA GLY A 92 -17.86 13.27 -19.87
C GLY A 92 -17.14 12.87 -18.58
N CYS A 93 -17.51 13.44 -17.44
CA CYS A 93 -16.92 13.12 -16.14
C CYS A 93 -17.30 11.69 -15.69
N LEU A 94 -18.55 11.28 -15.90
CA LEU A 94 -19.01 9.91 -15.62
C LEU A 94 -18.27 8.85 -16.46
N CYS A 95 -17.99 9.16 -17.71
CA CYS A 95 -17.21 8.27 -18.57
C CYS A 95 -15.77 8.13 -18.06
N CYS A 96 -15.13 9.26 -17.73
CA CYS A 96 -13.80 9.28 -17.13
C CYS A 96 -13.73 8.51 -15.81
N LEU A 97 -14.72 8.70 -14.92
CA LEU A 97 -14.82 7.98 -13.64
C LEU A 97 -14.95 6.47 -13.84
N LYS A 98 -15.74 6.01 -14.82
CA LYS A 98 -15.89 4.59 -15.15
C LYS A 98 -14.57 3.97 -15.62
N TYR A 99 -13.88 4.61 -16.55
CA TYR A 99 -12.59 4.12 -17.07
C TYR A 99 -11.51 4.14 -15.98
N THR A 100 -11.46 5.20 -15.18
CA THR A 100 -10.52 5.34 -14.06
C THR A 100 -10.76 4.26 -13.01
N MET A 101 -12.01 4.02 -12.63
CA MET A 101 -12.39 2.96 -11.71
C MET A 101 -12.00 1.58 -12.26
N PHE A 102 -12.30 1.29 -13.52
CA PHE A 102 -11.91 0.03 -14.15
C PHE A 102 -10.39 -0.17 -14.14
N LEU A 103 -9.63 0.85 -14.57
CA LEU A 103 -8.17 0.78 -14.63
C LEU A 103 -7.56 0.54 -13.24
N PHE A 104 -7.98 1.28 -12.21
CA PHE A 104 -7.47 1.07 -10.85
C PHE A 104 -7.80 -0.32 -10.31
N ASN A 105 -9.03 -0.80 -10.51
CA ASN A 105 -9.41 -2.15 -10.07
C ASN A 105 -8.67 -3.24 -10.85
N LEU A 106 -8.35 -3.02 -12.13
CA LEU A 106 -7.55 -3.94 -12.93
C LEU A 106 -6.11 -4.02 -12.40
N LEU A 107 -5.50 -2.88 -12.05
CA LEU A 107 -4.19 -2.85 -11.42
C LEU A 107 -4.19 -3.59 -10.08
N PHE A 108 -5.20 -3.36 -9.23
CA PHE A 108 -5.33 -4.11 -7.98
C PHE A 108 -5.50 -5.60 -8.20
N TRP A 109 -6.30 -6.01 -9.19
CA TRP A 109 -6.46 -7.42 -9.54
C TRP A 109 -5.13 -8.05 -9.96
N LEU A 110 -4.36 -7.39 -10.85
CA LEU A 110 -3.03 -7.86 -11.27
C LEU A 110 -2.05 -7.94 -10.10
N CYS A 111 -2.03 -6.93 -9.23
CA CYS A 111 -1.24 -6.94 -8.00
C CYS A 111 -1.65 -8.09 -7.07
N GLY A 112 -2.95 -8.36 -6.93
CA GLY A 112 -3.48 -9.49 -6.17
C GLY A 112 -3.01 -10.83 -6.73
N CYS A 113 -3.06 -11.03 -8.04
CA CYS A 113 -2.51 -12.23 -8.69
C CYS A 113 -1.00 -12.37 -8.47
N GLY A 114 -0.25 -11.27 -8.55
CA GLY A 114 1.19 -11.26 -8.25
C GLY A 114 1.49 -11.65 -6.80
N LEU A 115 0.80 -11.03 -5.84
CA LEU A 115 0.92 -11.34 -4.41
C LEU A 115 0.56 -12.79 -4.10
N LEU A 116 -0.50 -13.31 -4.72
CA LEU A 116 -0.86 -14.72 -4.61
C LEU A 116 0.22 -15.64 -5.17
N GLY A 117 0.76 -15.33 -6.35
CA GLY A 117 1.84 -16.09 -6.96
C GLY A 117 3.07 -16.14 -6.06
N VAL A 118 3.48 -14.99 -5.50
CA VAL A 118 4.57 -14.89 -4.53
C VAL A 118 4.24 -15.66 -3.25
N GLY A 119 3.02 -15.55 -2.72
CA GLY A 119 2.59 -16.26 -1.53
C GLY A 119 2.62 -17.78 -1.69
N ILE A 120 2.12 -18.29 -2.81
CA ILE A 120 2.16 -19.73 -3.16
C ILE A 120 3.61 -20.16 -3.36
N TRP A 121 4.41 -19.38 -4.09
CA TRP A 121 5.84 -19.65 -4.27
C TRP A 121 6.57 -19.76 -2.93
N LEU A 122 6.30 -18.85 -2.00
CA LEU A 122 6.85 -18.87 -0.64
C LEU A 122 6.38 -20.11 0.13
N SER A 123 5.09 -20.45 0.08
CA SER A 123 4.55 -21.64 0.75
C SER A 123 5.16 -22.95 0.22
N VAL A 124 5.35 -23.07 -1.10
CA VAL A 124 5.92 -24.26 -1.74
C VAL A 124 7.44 -24.33 -1.55
N SER A 125 8.16 -23.23 -1.79
CA SER A 125 9.63 -23.19 -1.74
C SER A 125 10.17 -23.24 -0.31
N GLN A 126 9.40 -22.75 0.67
CA GLN A 126 9.80 -22.73 2.07
C GLN A 126 9.15 -23.84 2.92
N GLY A 127 8.26 -24.64 2.33
CA GLY A 127 7.44 -25.61 3.05
C GLY A 127 6.40 -24.94 3.95
N ASN A 128 5.40 -25.70 4.39
CA ASN A 128 4.30 -25.25 5.27
C ASN A 128 4.73 -24.83 6.70
N PHE A 129 5.98 -24.43 6.92
CA PHE A 129 6.57 -24.40 8.26
C PHE A 129 7.22 -23.06 8.65
N ALA A 130 7.06 -22.00 7.86
CA ALA A 130 7.32 -20.63 8.34
C ALA A 130 6.19 -20.15 9.28
N THR A 131 5.83 -20.98 10.26
CA THR A 131 4.78 -20.70 11.23
C THR A 131 5.32 -19.66 12.20
N PHE A 132 4.75 -18.47 12.24
CA PHE A 132 5.18 -17.48 13.24
C PHE A 132 4.91 -17.99 14.65
N SER A 133 3.86 -18.77 14.88
CA SER A 133 3.58 -19.36 16.19
C SER A 133 3.25 -20.86 16.10
N PRO A 134 3.98 -21.76 16.78
CA PRO A 134 3.56 -23.15 17.02
C PRO A 134 2.14 -23.27 17.59
N SER A 135 1.63 -22.21 18.23
CA SER A 135 0.26 -22.15 18.75
C SER A 135 -0.79 -21.94 17.64
N PHE A 136 -0.39 -21.41 16.48
CA PHE A 136 -1.25 -21.18 15.31
C PHE A 136 -0.50 -21.53 14.00
N PRO A 137 -0.49 -22.83 13.61
CA PRO A 137 0.07 -23.33 12.33
C PRO A 137 -0.38 -22.56 11.09
N SER A 138 -1.54 -21.90 11.16
CA SER A 138 -2.16 -21.13 10.09
C SER A 138 -1.58 -19.73 9.88
N LEU A 139 -0.88 -19.13 10.86
CA LEU A 139 -0.34 -17.77 10.79
C LEU A 139 1.12 -17.74 10.32
N SER A 140 1.37 -18.22 9.12
CA SER A 140 2.68 -18.06 8.44
C SER A 140 2.75 -16.76 7.64
N ALA A 141 3.95 -16.18 7.47
CA ALA A 141 4.18 -15.06 6.54
C ALA A 141 3.61 -15.37 5.15
N ALA A 142 3.84 -16.58 4.65
CA ALA A 142 3.33 -17.03 3.36
C ALA A 142 1.79 -17.05 3.36
N ASN A 143 1.16 -17.59 4.40
CA ASN A 143 -0.30 -17.63 4.51
C ASN A 143 -0.92 -16.23 4.61
N LEU A 144 -0.26 -15.29 5.30
CA LEU A 144 -0.70 -13.89 5.35
C LEU A 144 -0.62 -13.24 3.96
N VAL A 145 0.48 -13.43 3.23
CA VAL A 145 0.63 -12.92 1.85
C VAL A 145 -0.41 -13.56 0.92
N ILE A 146 -0.68 -14.86 1.04
CA ILE A 146 -1.75 -15.55 0.28
C ILE A 146 -3.12 -14.97 0.63
N THR A 147 -3.40 -14.78 1.92
CA THR A 147 -4.70 -14.25 2.38
C THR A 147 -4.93 -12.84 1.86
N VAL A 148 -3.95 -11.94 2.05
CA VAL A 148 -4.01 -10.55 1.55
C VAL A 148 -4.11 -10.54 0.02
N GLY A 149 -3.30 -11.34 -0.67
CA GLY A 149 -3.35 -11.47 -2.13
C GLY A 149 -4.72 -11.94 -2.63
N THR A 150 -5.35 -12.90 -1.95
CA THR A 150 -6.70 -13.39 -2.29
C THR A 150 -7.73 -12.28 -2.14
N VAL A 151 -7.70 -11.56 -1.02
CA VAL A 151 -8.64 -10.46 -0.76
C VAL A 151 -8.49 -9.35 -1.80
N VAL A 152 -7.25 -8.95 -2.11
CA VAL A 152 -6.96 -7.92 -3.13
C VAL A 152 -7.38 -8.38 -4.53
N MET A 153 -7.14 -9.65 -4.88
CA MET A 153 -7.58 -10.21 -6.16
C MET A 153 -9.10 -10.23 -6.28
N VAL A 154 -9.82 -10.76 -5.29
CA VAL A 154 -11.29 -10.86 -5.33
C VAL A 154 -11.94 -9.48 -5.37
N THR A 155 -11.46 -8.54 -4.55
CA THR A 155 -11.97 -7.16 -4.55
C THR A 155 -11.72 -6.46 -5.88
N GLY A 156 -10.52 -6.56 -6.44
CA GLY A 156 -10.19 -6.01 -7.75
C GLY A 156 -11.06 -6.62 -8.87
N PHE A 157 -11.31 -7.93 -8.83
CA PHE A 157 -12.18 -8.61 -9.79
C PHE A 157 -13.64 -8.12 -9.70
N LEU A 158 -14.19 -8.02 -8.50
CA LEU A 158 -15.54 -7.50 -8.27
C LEU A 158 -15.67 -6.04 -8.74
N GLY A 159 -14.67 -5.20 -8.49
CA GLY A 159 -14.64 -3.82 -8.98
C GLY A 159 -14.57 -3.71 -10.51
N CYS A 160 -13.76 -4.57 -11.15
CA CYS A 160 -13.70 -4.67 -12.61
C CYS A 160 -15.04 -5.10 -13.22
N LEU A 161 -15.62 -6.20 -12.72
CA LEU A 161 -16.91 -6.68 -13.25
C LEU A 161 -18.05 -5.72 -12.96
N GLY A 162 -18.08 -5.11 -11.77
CA GLY A 162 -19.09 -4.12 -11.39
C GLY A 162 -19.08 -2.89 -12.31
N SER A 163 -17.90 -2.40 -12.68
CA SER A 163 -17.74 -1.26 -13.58
C SER A 163 -18.04 -1.59 -15.05
N VAL A 164 -17.67 -2.78 -15.54
CA VAL A 164 -17.90 -3.19 -16.94
C VAL A 164 -19.33 -3.63 -17.19
N LYS A 165 -19.90 -4.47 -16.32
CA LYS A 165 -21.24 -5.05 -16.50
C LYS A 165 -22.37 -4.11 -16.07
N GLU A 166 -22.04 -3.00 -15.41
CA GLU A 166 -23.02 -2.05 -14.86
C GLU A 166 -24.10 -2.75 -14.00
N ASN A 167 -23.72 -3.85 -13.34
CA ASN A 167 -24.63 -4.64 -12.53
C ASN A 167 -24.68 -4.08 -11.10
N LYS A 168 -25.87 -3.61 -10.71
CA LYS A 168 -26.15 -3.05 -9.37
C LYS A 168 -25.73 -3.99 -8.24
N CYS A 169 -25.95 -5.30 -8.39
CA CYS A 169 -25.62 -6.29 -7.37
C CYS A 169 -24.10 -6.39 -7.17
N LEU A 170 -23.33 -6.52 -8.26
CA LEU A 170 -21.86 -6.60 -8.19
C LEU A 170 -21.23 -5.34 -7.60
N LEU A 171 -21.75 -4.18 -7.98
CA LEU A 171 -21.28 -2.89 -7.47
C LEU A 171 -21.58 -2.72 -5.97
N LEU A 172 -22.76 -3.15 -5.53
CA LEU A 172 -23.14 -3.19 -4.12
C LEU A 172 -22.27 -4.19 -3.34
N SER A 173 -22.02 -5.39 -3.87
CA SER A 173 -21.11 -6.36 -3.25
C SER A 173 -19.70 -5.78 -3.09
N PHE A 174 -19.16 -5.12 -4.12
CA PHE A 174 -17.88 -4.44 -4.04
C PHE A 174 -17.85 -3.38 -2.92
N PHE A 175 -18.91 -2.56 -2.80
CA PHE A 175 -19.03 -1.59 -1.71
C PHE A 175 -19.05 -2.26 -0.33
N ILE A 176 -19.85 -3.32 -0.15
CA ILE A 176 -19.96 -4.04 1.13
C ILE A 176 -18.61 -4.65 1.53
N VAL A 177 -17.89 -5.26 0.59
CA VAL A 177 -16.56 -5.83 0.86
C VAL A 177 -15.55 -4.74 1.22
N LEU A 178 -15.52 -3.62 0.50
CA LEU A 178 -14.64 -2.49 0.86
C LEU A 178 -14.97 -1.93 2.25
N LEU A 179 -16.26 -1.81 2.60
CA LEU A 179 -16.68 -1.37 3.92
C LEU A 179 -16.25 -2.36 5.01
N ALA A 180 -16.41 -3.66 4.77
CA ALA A 180 -15.98 -4.69 5.71
C ALA A 180 -14.47 -4.66 5.94
N ILE A 181 -13.67 -4.46 4.88
CA ILE A 181 -12.22 -4.30 4.99
C ILE A 181 -11.88 -3.05 5.81
N LEU A 182 -12.56 -1.92 5.59
CA LEU A 182 -12.30 -0.68 6.31
C LEU A 182 -12.56 -0.84 7.82
N LEU A 183 -13.65 -1.53 8.17
CA LEU A 183 -13.97 -1.83 9.56
C LEU A 183 -12.94 -2.80 10.18
N ALA A 184 -12.51 -3.81 9.43
CA ALA A 184 -11.48 -4.74 9.87
C ALA A 184 -10.13 -4.03 10.09
N GLU A 185 -9.72 -3.15 9.18
CA GLU A 185 -8.50 -2.34 9.32
C GLU A 185 -8.57 -1.43 10.55
N LEU A 186 -9.70 -0.78 10.81
CA LEU A 186 -9.90 0.04 11.99
C LEU A 186 -9.78 -0.79 13.28
N ILE A 187 -10.42 -1.96 13.33
CA ILE A 187 -10.34 -2.87 14.48
C ILE A 187 -8.90 -3.35 14.69
N LEU A 188 -8.21 -3.79 13.62
CA LEU A 188 -6.82 -4.23 13.69
C LEU A 188 -5.89 -3.12 14.16
N LEU A 189 -6.08 -1.88 13.68
CA LEU A 189 -5.30 -0.73 14.10
C LEU A 189 -5.48 -0.42 15.59
N ILE A 190 -6.73 -0.44 16.09
CA ILE A 190 -7.03 -0.22 17.50
C ILE A 190 -6.43 -1.35 18.36
N LEU A 191 -6.63 -2.62 17.96
CA LEU A 191 -6.08 -3.78 18.67
C LEU A 191 -4.56 -3.74 18.72
N PHE A 192 -3.92 -3.42 17.60
CA PHE A 192 -2.46 -3.28 17.53
C PHE A 192 -1.97 -2.22 18.52
N PHE A 193 -2.60 -1.05 18.56
CA PHE A 193 -2.21 0.03 19.47
C PHE A 193 -2.45 -0.32 20.95
N VAL A 194 -3.61 -0.90 21.28
CA VAL A 194 -3.98 -1.25 22.66
C VAL A 194 -3.13 -2.41 23.20
N TYR A 195 -2.80 -3.39 22.36
CA TYR A 195 -2.08 -4.60 22.77
C TYR A 195 -0.62 -4.62 22.31
N MET A 196 -0.03 -3.47 21.96
CA MET A 196 1.37 -3.34 21.49
C MET A 196 2.36 -4.15 22.34
N ASP A 197 2.31 -3.99 23.66
CA ASP A 197 3.25 -4.67 24.56
C ASP A 197 3.09 -6.19 24.53
N LYS A 198 1.84 -6.67 24.47
CA LYS A 198 1.53 -8.10 24.37
C LYS A 198 1.99 -8.67 23.03
N VAL A 199 1.76 -7.93 21.94
CA VAL A 199 2.21 -8.28 20.59
C VAL A 199 3.73 -8.35 20.54
N ASN A 200 4.44 -7.43 21.20
CA ASN A 200 5.89 -7.43 21.23
C ASN A 200 6.46 -8.69 21.89
N GLU A 201 5.93 -9.07 23.05
CA GLU A 201 6.38 -10.26 23.77
C GLU A 201 5.98 -11.56 23.05
N ASN A 202 4.76 -11.62 22.52
CA ASN A 202 4.32 -12.76 21.72
C ASN A 202 5.18 -12.93 20.47
N ALA A 203 5.47 -11.84 19.74
CA ALA A 203 6.32 -11.88 18.55
C ALA A 203 7.74 -12.37 18.87
N LYS A 204 8.34 -11.93 19.99
CA LYS A 204 9.65 -12.45 20.42
C LYS A 204 9.60 -13.95 20.72
N LYS A 205 8.56 -14.41 21.43
CA LYS A 205 8.38 -15.83 21.76
C LYS A 205 8.23 -16.67 20.49
N ASP A 206 7.34 -16.25 19.61
CA ASP A 206 7.05 -16.83 18.30
C ASP A 206 8.33 -16.96 17.44
N LEU A 207 9.12 -15.89 17.35
CA LEU A 207 10.41 -15.92 16.65
C LEU A 207 11.41 -16.88 17.30
N LYS A 208 11.47 -16.95 18.63
CA LYS A 208 12.38 -17.88 19.34
C LYS A 208 11.97 -19.33 19.15
N GLU A 209 10.66 -19.62 19.11
CA GLU A 209 10.16 -20.95 18.78
C GLU A 209 10.50 -21.31 17.31
N GLY A 210 10.47 -20.33 16.41
CA GLY A 210 10.97 -20.47 15.04
C GLY A 210 12.46 -20.81 14.93
N LEU A 211 13.31 -20.34 15.86
CA LEU A 211 14.74 -20.69 15.88
C LEU A 211 14.95 -22.20 16.11
N LEU A 212 14.12 -22.86 16.92
CA LEU A 212 14.24 -24.29 17.21
C LEU A 212 14.09 -25.15 15.95
N LEU A 213 13.37 -24.65 14.95
CA LEU A 213 13.09 -25.31 13.68
C LEU A 213 14.19 -25.07 12.62
N TYR A 214 15.23 -24.28 12.95
CA TYR A 214 16.26 -23.83 12.00
C TYR A 214 17.12 -24.97 11.42
N ASN A 215 17.43 -26.00 12.22
CA ASN A 215 18.29 -27.12 11.79
C ASN A 215 17.51 -28.33 11.26
N THR A 216 16.18 -28.23 11.13
CA THR A 216 15.35 -29.31 10.60
C THR A 216 15.46 -29.36 9.08
N GLU A 217 15.73 -30.55 8.51
CA GLU A 217 15.99 -30.74 7.08
C GLU A 217 14.82 -30.28 6.17
N ASN A 218 13.58 -30.33 6.67
CA ASN A 218 12.39 -29.90 5.94
C ASN A 218 12.17 -28.37 5.91
N ASN A 219 13.01 -27.58 6.59
CA ASN A 219 12.81 -26.13 6.82
C ASN A 219 13.87 -25.25 6.13
N VAL A 220 14.31 -25.62 4.94
CA VAL A 220 15.34 -24.89 4.16
C VAL A 220 14.94 -23.42 3.94
N GLY A 221 13.65 -23.14 3.73
CA GLY A 221 13.15 -21.78 3.57
C GLY A 221 13.28 -20.91 4.82
N LEU A 222 12.90 -21.45 5.98
CA LEU A 222 13.05 -20.76 7.27
C LEU A 222 14.52 -20.46 7.57
N LYS A 223 15.41 -21.43 7.30
CA LYS A 223 16.86 -21.25 7.39
C LYS A 223 17.36 -20.13 6.49
N ASN A 224 16.89 -20.09 5.24
CA ASN A 224 17.25 -19.02 4.31
C ASN A 224 16.73 -17.65 4.76
N ALA A 225 15.48 -17.57 5.23
CA ALA A 225 14.90 -16.33 5.74
C ALA A 225 15.70 -15.76 6.93
N TRP A 226 16.07 -16.61 7.90
CA TRP A 226 16.94 -16.20 9.02
C TRP A 226 18.31 -15.71 8.54
N ASN A 227 18.91 -16.39 7.56
CA ASN A 227 20.19 -16.00 7.01
C ASN A 227 20.14 -14.66 6.27
N ILE A 228 19.07 -14.40 5.51
CA ILE A 228 18.84 -13.13 4.80
C ILE A 228 18.63 -11.99 5.79
N ILE A 229 17.73 -12.17 6.77
CA ILE A 229 17.42 -11.11 7.75
C ILE A 229 18.67 -10.74 8.55
N GLN A 230 19.44 -11.72 9.02
CA GLN A 230 20.66 -11.47 9.80
C GLN A 230 21.73 -10.73 8.99
N ALA A 231 21.89 -11.09 7.71
CA ALA A 231 22.82 -10.42 6.81
C ALA A 231 22.38 -8.99 6.48
N GLU A 232 21.10 -8.77 6.16
CA GLU A 232 20.58 -7.47 5.72
C GLU A 232 20.46 -6.47 6.87
N MET A 233 19.98 -6.92 8.02
CA MET A 233 19.70 -6.07 9.18
C MET A 233 20.89 -5.97 10.15
N HIS A 234 22.01 -6.65 9.86
CA HIS A 234 23.22 -6.67 10.68
C HIS A 234 22.92 -6.98 12.15
N CYS A 235 22.29 -8.14 12.36
CA CYS A 235 21.75 -8.58 13.64
C CYS A 235 21.98 -10.08 13.84
N CYS A 236 21.85 -10.57 15.07
CA CYS A 236 21.96 -12.00 15.35
C CYS A 236 20.96 -12.45 16.41
N GLY A 237 20.23 -13.52 16.11
CA GLY A 237 19.19 -14.06 16.98
C GLY A 237 17.98 -13.12 17.12
N VAL A 238 17.04 -13.45 18.00
CA VAL A 238 15.81 -12.67 18.18
C VAL A 238 16.08 -11.43 19.02
N THR A 239 16.54 -11.66 20.24
CA THR A 239 16.93 -10.66 21.24
C THR A 239 18.44 -10.49 21.32
N GLY A 240 19.20 -11.52 20.94
CA GLY A 240 20.64 -11.45 20.77
C GLY A 240 21.24 -12.80 20.34
N HIS A 241 22.55 -12.80 20.11
CA HIS A 241 23.30 -13.97 19.63
C HIS A 241 23.16 -15.24 20.49
N THR A 242 22.96 -15.10 21.81
CA THR A 242 22.80 -16.22 22.74
C THR A 242 21.53 -17.04 22.47
N ASP A 243 20.54 -16.49 21.76
CA ASP A 243 19.33 -17.23 21.39
C ASP A 243 19.62 -18.44 20.49
N TRP A 244 20.81 -18.51 19.86
CA TRP A 244 21.24 -19.64 19.04
C TRP A 244 21.80 -20.83 19.83
N TYR A 245 22.25 -20.62 21.07
CA TYR A 245 22.97 -21.65 21.82
C TYR A 245 22.13 -22.90 22.10
N PRO A 246 20.82 -22.81 22.41
CA PRO A 246 19.96 -23.98 22.55
C PRO A 246 19.77 -24.78 21.25
N VAL A 247 20.04 -24.17 20.09
CA VAL A 247 19.74 -24.74 18.76
C VAL A 247 20.99 -25.30 18.09
N LEU A 248 22.10 -24.57 18.15
CA LEU A 248 23.35 -24.88 17.44
C LEU A 248 24.49 -25.33 18.38
N GLY A 249 24.27 -25.28 19.69
CA GLY A 249 25.27 -25.56 20.71
C GLY A 249 25.92 -24.30 21.27
N GLU A 250 26.58 -24.45 22.42
CA GLU A 250 27.22 -23.36 23.13
C GLU A 250 28.28 -22.64 22.26
N ASN A 251 28.33 -21.31 22.34
CA ASN A 251 29.22 -20.45 21.55
C ASN A 251 29.17 -20.70 20.03
N THR A 252 28.02 -21.16 19.52
CA THR A 252 27.82 -21.42 18.08
C THR A 252 26.64 -20.63 17.56
N VAL A 253 26.84 -19.94 16.43
CA VAL A 253 25.81 -19.14 15.72
C VAL A 253 25.89 -19.39 14.21
N PRO A 254 24.89 -18.98 13.40
CA PRO A 254 25.01 -18.98 11.95
C PRO A 254 26.10 -18.03 11.45
N ASP A 255 26.81 -18.39 10.38
CA ASP A 255 27.89 -17.56 9.82
C ASP A 255 27.41 -16.16 9.38
N ARG A 256 26.12 -16.00 9.03
CA ARG A 256 25.54 -14.69 8.69
C ARG A 256 25.42 -13.72 9.88
N CYS A 257 25.64 -14.18 11.12
CA CYS A 257 25.73 -13.33 12.30
C CYS A 257 27.07 -12.61 12.47
N CYS A 258 28.10 -13.03 11.74
CA CYS A 258 29.43 -12.45 11.87
C CYS A 258 29.50 -11.09 11.20
N THR A 259 30.28 -10.17 11.77
CA THR A 259 30.51 -8.85 11.17
C THR A 259 31.30 -8.98 9.86
N GLU A 260 32.26 -9.91 9.84
CA GLU A 260 32.98 -10.29 8.63
C GLU A 260 32.53 -11.68 8.20
N ASN A 261 31.98 -11.79 6.99
CA ASN A 261 31.39 -13.04 6.50
C ASN A 261 32.50 -14.00 6.03
N SER A 262 33.07 -14.77 6.95
CA SER A 262 34.00 -15.86 6.66
C SER A 262 33.35 -17.22 6.93
N GLN A 263 33.73 -18.23 6.13
CA GLN A 263 33.18 -19.57 6.27
C GLN A 263 33.55 -20.16 7.65
N GLY A 264 32.55 -20.57 8.44
CA GLY A 264 32.74 -21.12 9.78
C GLY A 264 33.04 -20.11 10.87
N CYS A 265 32.86 -18.81 10.64
CA CYS A 265 33.05 -17.76 11.66
C CYS A 265 32.12 -17.91 12.87
N GLY A 266 30.96 -18.56 12.68
CA GLY A 266 29.99 -18.76 13.74
C GLY A 266 30.37 -19.86 14.73
N ARG A 267 31.43 -20.63 14.47
CA ARG A 267 31.93 -21.69 15.36
C ARG A 267 32.90 -21.10 16.38
N ASN A 268 32.63 -21.33 17.66
CA ASN A 268 33.45 -20.81 18.77
C ASN A 268 33.53 -19.27 18.75
N ALA A 269 32.33 -18.68 18.70
CA ALA A 269 31.99 -17.26 18.59
C ALA A 269 32.71 -16.37 19.63
N THR A 270 33.98 -16.04 19.39
CA THR A 270 34.83 -15.33 20.36
C THR A 270 35.18 -13.90 19.96
N THR A 271 35.18 -13.54 18.66
CA THR A 271 35.43 -12.13 18.26
C THR A 271 34.72 -11.76 16.95
N GLN A 272 34.00 -10.61 16.98
CA GLN A 272 33.32 -9.90 15.87
C GLN A 272 31.96 -10.47 15.39
N LEU A 273 30.96 -10.36 16.25
CA LEU A 273 29.57 -10.77 15.97
C LEU A 273 28.60 -9.60 16.19
N TRP A 274 27.50 -9.60 15.44
CA TRP A 274 26.37 -8.73 15.76
C TRP A 274 25.75 -9.17 17.09
N ARG A 275 25.87 -8.33 18.12
CA ARG A 275 25.30 -8.63 19.45
C ARG A 275 23.83 -8.26 19.57
N THR A 276 23.37 -7.33 18.73
CA THR A 276 22.00 -6.83 18.73
C THR A 276 21.05 -7.86 18.12
N GLY A 277 19.94 -8.15 18.82
CA GLY A 277 18.87 -8.99 18.31
C GLY A 277 18.18 -8.39 17.08
N CYS A 278 17.76 -9.26 16.16
CA CYS A 278 17.06 -8.85 14.95
C CYS A 278 15.70 -8.22 15.23
N TYR A 279 14.99 -8.67 16.27
CA TYR A 279 13.71 -8.08 16.66
C TYR A 279 13.88 -6.60 17.04
N GLU A 280 14.88 -6.28 17.86
CA GLU A 280 15.14 -4.91 18.28
C GLU A 280 15.58 -4.04 17.10
N LYS A 281 16.36 -4.58 16.17
CA LYS A 281 16.73 -3.90 14.90
C LYS A 281 15.53 -3.59 14.03
N VAL A 282 14.60 -4.53 13.87
CA VAL A 282 13.34 -4.31 13.14
C VAL A 282 12.48 -3.27 13.85
N LYS A 283 12.40 -3.31 15.18
CA LYS A 283 11.65 -2.32 15.97
C LYS A 283 12.25 -0.91 15.83
N MET A 284 13.57 -0.78 15.91
CA MET A 284 14.26 0.50 15.67
C MET A 284 14.00 1.01 14.25
N TRP A 285 14.11 0.13 13.25
CA TRP A 285 13.79 0.49 11.87
C TRP A 285 12.33 0.94 11.73
N PHE A 286 11.39 0.28 12.39
CA PHE A 286 9.99 0.67 12.41
C PHE A 286 9.78 2.04 13.06
N ASP A 287 10.43 2.31 14.19
CA ASP A 287 10.33 3.60 14.88
C ASP A 287 10.93 4.75 14.06
N ASP A 288 12.02 4.49 13.34
CA ASP A 288 12.67 5.44 12.44
C ASP A 288 11.83 5.70 11.17
N ASN A 289 11.17 4.66 10.66
CA ASN A 289 10.41 4.70 9.41
C ASN A 289 8.89 4.80 9.59
N LYS A 290 8.40 4.97 10.82
CA LYS A 290 6.95 5.03 11.13
C LYS A 290 6.21 6.11 10.33
N HIS A 291 6.88 7.18 9.95
CA HIS A 291 6.33 8.23 9.10
C HIS A 291 6.00 7.71 7.69
N VAL A 292 6.90 6.91 7.10
CA VAL A 292 6.69 6.29 5.79
C VAL A 292 5.55 5.29 5.88
N LEU A 293 5.56 4.43 6.91
CA LEU A 293 4.50 3.45 7.11
C LEU A 293 3.12 4.09 7.33
N GLY A 294 3.06 5.15 8.15
CA GLY A 294 1.84 5.93 8.35
C GLY A 294 1.35 6.58 7.04
N THR A 295 2.26 7.07 6.20
CA THR A 295 1.91 7.64 4.89
C THR A 295 1.30 6.58 3.96
N VAL A 296 1.92 5.40 3.88
CA VAL A 296 1.38 4.28 3.09
C VAL A 296 0.00 3.86 3.58
N GLY A 297 -0.19 3.73 4.90
CA GLY A 297 -1.48 3.41 5.50
C GLY A 297 -2.57 4.45 5.17
N MET A 298 -2.24 5.74 5.26
CA MET A 298 -3.17 6.81 4.88
C MET A 298 -3.54 6.78 3.40
N CYS A 299 -2.58 6.48 2.50
CA CYS A 299 -2.88 6.32 1.08
C CYS A 299 -3.86 5.17 0.81
N ILE A 300 -3.71 4.04 1.51
CA ILE A 300 -4.61 2.88 1.39
C ILE A 300 -6.03 3.28 1.84
N LEU A 301 -6.16 3.92 3.01
CA LEU A 301 -7.45 4.38 3.52
C LEU A 301 -8.16 5.34 2.57
N VAL A 302 -7.43 6.30 1.98
CA VAL A 302 -7.97 7.26 1.02
C VAL A 302 -8.44 6.55 -0.25
N MET A 303 -7.63 5.64 -0.79
CA MET A 303 -8.00 4.85 -1.98
C MET A 303 -9.26 4.02 -1.74
N GLN A 304 -9.42 3.45 -0.54
CA GLN A 304 -10.60 2.70 -0.16
C GLN A 304 -11.85 3.57 -0.07
N ILE A 305 -11.76 4.75 0.55
CA ILE A 305 -12.87 5.72 0.62
C ILE A 305 -13.28 6.18 -0.78
N LEU A 306 -12.31 6.48 -1.65
CA LEU A 306 -12.58 6.83 -3.05
C LEU A 306 -13.27 5.68 -3.80
N GLY A 307 -12.81 4.44 -3.62
CA GLY A 307 -13.44 3.25 -4.19
C GLY A 307 -14.90 3.09 -3.76
N MET A 308 -15.20 3.31 -2.48
CA MET A 308 -16.57 3.30 -1.95
C MET A 308 -17.42 4.44 -2.52
N ALA A 309 -16.88 5.66 -2.59
CA ALA A 309 -17.57 6.82 -3.14
C ALA A 309 -17.91 6.63 -4.63
N PHE A 310 -16.97 6.10 -5.43
CA PHE A 310 -17.21 5.81 -6.84
C PHE A 310 -18.22 4.69 -7.03
N SER A 311 -18.13 3.62 -6.24
CA SER A 311 -19.11 2.53 -6.26
C SER A 311 -20.52 3.05 -6.02
N MET A 312 -20.71 3.87 -4.98
CA MET A 312 -22.03 4.45 -4.67
C MET A 312 -22.52 5.45 -5.73
N THR A 313 -21.61 6.27 -6.27
CA THR A 313 -21.96 7.23 -7.33
C THR A 313 -22.45 6.51 -8.60
N LEU A 314 -21.72 5.45 -9.01
CA LEU A 314 -22.09 4.65 -10.16
C LEU A 314 -23.38 3.85 -9.91
N PHE A 315 -23.59 3.33 -8.69
CA PHE A 315 -24.82 2.64 -8.30
C PHE A 315 -26.04 3.57 -8.40
N GLN A 316 -25.94 4.77 -7.84
CA GLN A 316 -27.00 5.77 -7.90
C GLN A 316 -27.30 6.19 -9.34
N HIS A 317 -26.27 6.36 -10.17
CA HIS A 317 -26.44 6.66 -11.58
C HIS A 317 -27.23 5.56 -12.30
N ILE A 318 -26.78 4.30 -12.20
CA ILE A 318 -27.44 3.14 -12.84
C ILE A 318 -28.88 3.00 -12.36
N HIS A 319 -29.13 3.23 -11.06
CA HIS A 319 -30.48 3.19 -10.49
C HIS A 319 -31.41 4.26 -11.04
N ARG A 320 -30.92 5.50 -11.19
CA ARG A 320 -31.69 6.61 -11.78
C ARG A 320 -31.98 6.39 -13.26
N THR A 321 -31.03 5.86 -14.04
CA THR A 321 -31.28 5.51 -15.44
C THR A 321 -32.30 4.40 -15.58
N GLY A 322 -32.25 3.35 -14.73
CA GLY A 322 -33.26 2.28 -14.76
C GLY A 322 -34.68 2.79 -14.54
N LYS A 323 -34.90 3.63 -13.52
CA LYS A 323 -36.21 4.24 -13.26
C LYS A 323 -36.76 5.10 -14.40
N LYS A 324 -35.91 5.65 -15.28
CA LYS A 324 -36.36 6.42 -16.44
C LYS A 324 -36.86 5.56 -17.60
N TYR A 325 -36.50 4.28 -17.64
CA TYR A 325 -37.00 3.34 -18.66
C TYR A 325 -38.28 2.63 -18.21
N ASP A 326 -38.52 2.56 -16.90
CA ASP A 326 -39.71 1.94 -16.30
C ASP A 326 -40.90 2.93 -16.13
N ALA A 327 -40.69 4.23 -16.40
CA ALA A 327 -41.68 5.30 -16.25
C ALA A 327 -42.07 5.86 -17.63
#